data_AF-A0A845Q8D3-F1
#
_entry.id   AF-A0A845Q8D3-F1
#
_cell.length_a   1.000
_cell.length_b   1.000
_cell.length_c   1.000
_cell.angle_alpha   90.00
_cell.angle_beta   90.00
_cell.angle_gamma   90.00
#
_symmetry.space_group_name_H-M   'P 1'
#
loop_
_entity.id
_entity.type
_entity.pdbx_description
1 polymer ?
#
loop_
_entity_poly.entity_id
_entity_poly.type
_entity_poly.pdbx_seq_one_letter_code
_entity_poly.pdbx_strand_id
1 'polypeptide(L)' 'MTRKKTDHRKQERMARLMIRIAARSSRNQTLLDRLCRMVLNRATALPPEKDFLRDPLIDNDEGFDPDELDRYQRGETA' A
#
# COMPACT_ATOMS: atom_id res chain seq x y z
N MET A 1 -32.83 22.76 -25.18
CA MET A 1 -32.45 22.36 -23.81
C MET A 1 -31.77 20.97 -23.78
N THR A 2 -30.81 20.69 -24.68
CA THR A 2 -30.24 19.34 -24.94
C THR A 2 -28.76 19.19 -24.55
N ARG A 3 -28.04 20.31 -24.37
CA ARG A 3 -26.59 20.34 -24.10
C ARG A 3 -26.19 19.75 -22.73
N LYS A 4 -27.08 19.85 -21.72
CA LYS A 4 -26.86 19.30 -20.36
C LYS A 4 -26.81 17.77 -20.33
N LYS A 5 -27.61 17.06 -21.15
CA LYS A 5 -27.68 15.58 -21.14
C LYS A 5 -26.40 14.92 -21.67
N THR A 6 -25.74 15.53 -22.65
CA THR A 6 -24.48 15.03 -23.22
C THR A 6 -23.30 15.18 -22.25
N ASP A 7 -23.26 16.27 -21.49
CA ASP A 7 -22.21 16.48 -20.48
C ASP A 7 -22.33 15.50 -19.31
N HIS A 8 -23.55 15.22 -18.85
CA HIS A 8 -23.75 14.23 -17.79
C HIS A 8 -23.31 12.83 -18.22
N ARG A 9 -23.59 12.41 -19.46
CA ARG A 9 -23.08 11.13 -19.99
C ARG A 9 -21.56 11.08 -20.07
N LYS A 10 -20.91 12.20 -20.37
CA LYS A 10 -19.45 12.32 -20.39
C LYS A 10 -18.88 12.21 -18.97
N GLN A 11 -19.48 12.89 -18.00
CA GLN A 11 -19.12 12.79 -16.58
C GLN A 11 -19.31 11.38 -16.03
N GLU A 12 -20.42 10.71 -16.35
CA GLU A 12 -20.66 9.31 -15.96
C GLU A 12 -19.61 8.37 -16.54
N ARG A 13 -19.23 8.55 -17.80
CA ARG A 13 -18.16 7.76 -18.44
C ARG A 13 -16.81 7.98 -17.76
N MET A 14 -16.49 9.22 -17.39
CA MET A 14 -15.26 9.55 -16.66
C MET A 14 -15.27 8.97 -15.25
N ALA A 15 -16.38 9.07 -14.52
CA ALA A 15 -16.52 8.51 -13.18
C ALA A 15 -16.35 6.98 -13.19
N ARG A 16 -16.97 6.29 -14.15
CA ARG A 16 -16.80 4.83 -14.33
C ARG A 16 -15.35 4.45 -14.64
N LEU A 17 -14.66 5.25 -15.46
CA LEU A 17 -13.25 5.03 -15.76
C LEU A 17 -12.38 5.18 -14.51
N MET A 18 -12.59 6.25 -13.72
CA MET A 18 -11.85 6.48 -12.48
C MET A 18 -12.06 5.36 -11.47
N ILE A 19 -13.31 4.91 -11.26
CA ILE A 19 -13.60 3.77 -10.37
C ILE A 19 -12.90 2.50 -10.85
N ARG A 20 -12.87 2.25 -12.16
CA ARG A 20 -12.20 1.07 -12.72
C ARG A 20 -10.67 1.13 -12.54
N ILE A 21 -10.06 2.31 -12.68
CA ILE A 21 -8.63 2.50 -12.44
C ILE A 21 -8.32 2.33 -10.95
N ALA A 22 -9.11 2.94 -10.06
CA ALA A 22 -8.94 2.82 -8.61
C ALA A 22 -9.11 1.36 -8.14
N ALA A 23 -10.13 0.64 -8.62
CA ALA A 23 -10.33 -0.77 -8.31
C ALA A 23 -9.21 -1.67 -8.86
N ARG A 24 -8.61 -1.31 -10.01
CA ARG A 24 -7.50 -2.06 -10.61
C ARG A 24 -6.15 -1.78 -9.96
N SER A 25 -5.94 -0.56 -9.45
CA SER A 25 -4.80 -0.16 -8.63
C SER A 25 -4.89 -0.76 -7.21
N SER A 26 -6.08 -0.79 -6.62
CA SER A 26 -6.32 -1.46 -5.33
C SER A 26 -5.92 -2.94 -5.32
N ARG A 27 -5.97 -3.62 -6.47
CA ARG A 27 -5.58 -5.03 -6.61
C ARG A 27 -4.08 -5.26 -6.87
N ASN A 28 -3.24 -4.21 -6.94
CA ASN A 28 -1.78 -4.31 -7.08
C ASN A 28 -1.30 -5.16 -8.29
N GLN A 29 -2.11 -5.27 -9.34
CA GLN A 29 -1.96 -6.32 -10.36
C GLN A 29 -1.40 -5.85 -11.70
N THR A 30 -1.23 -4.54 -11.93
CA THR A 30 -0.78 -4.04 -13.23
C THR A 30 0.65 -3.51 -13.19
N LEU A 31 1.36 -3.64 -14.32
CA LEU A 31 2.73 -3.11 -14.47
C LEU A 31 2.81 -1.61 -14.20
N LEU A 32 1.77 -0.86 -14.57
CA LEU A 32 1.67 0.57 -14.29
C LEU A 32 1.59 0.84 -12.78
N ASP A 33 0.87 0.00 -12.04
CA ASP A 33 0.73 0.13 -10.59
C ASP A 33 2.06 -0.16 -9.87
N ARG A 34 2.80 -1.17 -10.35
CA ARG A 34 4.18 -1.42 -9.91
C ARG A 34 5.10 -0.24 -10.19
N LEU A 35 4.95 0.41 -11.35
CA LEU A 35 5.72 1.60 -11.71
C LEU A 35 5.36 2.80 -10.80
N CYS A 36 4.07 3.08 -10.59
CA CYS A 36 3.62 4.13 -9.68
C CYS A 36 4.14 3.90 -8.26
N ARG A 37 4.11 2.65 -7.78
CA ARG A 37 4.67 2.29 -6.47
C ARG A 37 6.18 2.49 -6.41
N MET A 38 6.90 2.14 -7.47
CA MET A 38 8.35 2.38 -7.56
C MET A 38 8.66 3.88 -7.50
N VAL A 39 7.91 4.71 -8.24
CA VAL A 39 8.09 6.16 -8.25
C VAL A 39 7.77 6.77 -6.89
N LEU A 40 6.66 6.37 -6.27
CA LEU A 40 6.29 6.83 -4.94
C LEU A 40 7.35 6.42 -3.92
N ASN A 41 7.73 5.15 -3.86
CA ASN A 41 8.79 4.69 -2.96
C ASN A 41 10.09 5.46 -3.19
N ARG A 42 10.48 5.76 -4.44
CA ARG A 42 11.69 6.53 -4.69
C ARG A 42 11.59 7.99 -4.27
N ALA A 43 10.40 8.59 -4.33
CA ALA A 43 10.16 9.96 -3.92
C ALA A 43 9.97 10.10 -2.40
N THR A 44 9.42 9.09 -1.74
CA THR A 44 9.06 9.11 -0.31
C THR A 44 9.99 8.29 0.58
N ALA A 45 10.86 7.44 0.03
CA ALA A 45 11.87 6.75 0.81
C ALA A 45 12.88 7.77 1.33
N LEU A 46 12.80 8.04 2.62
CA LEU A 46 13.83 8.78 3.34
C LEU A 46 15.04 7.85 3.56
N PRO A 47 16.27 8.38 3.54
CA PRO A 47 17.42 7.66 4.06
C PRO A 47 17.10 7.20 5.49
N PRO A 48 17.49 5.97 5.90
CA PRO A 48 17.18 5.45 7.24
C PRO A 48 17.56 6.42 8.36
N GLU A 49 18.70 7.11 8.20
CA GLU A 49 19.22 8.11 9.14
C GLU A 49 18.32 9.36 9.30
N LYS A 50 17.35 9.56 8.42
CA LYS A 50 16.42 10.70 8.42
C LYS A 50 14.96 10.29 8.64
N ASP A 51 14.71 9.00 8.83
CA ASP A 51 13.37 8.49 9.08
C ASP A 51 13.05 8.58 10.58
N PHE A 52 12.35 9.65 10.97
CA PHE A 52 11.95 9.91 12.35
C PHE A 52 11.10 8.78 12.98
N LEU A 53 10.46 7.94 12.14
CA LEU A 53 9.68 6.80 12.60
C LEU A 53 10.52 5.52 12.79
N ARG A 54 11.76 5.48 12.30
CA ARG A 54 12.71 4.37 12.55
C ARG A 54 13.57 4.73 13.75
N ASP A 55 13.06 4.39 14.92
CA ASP A 55 13.83 4.41 16.16
C ASP A 55 14.86 3.27 16.12
N PRO A 56 16.10 3.43 16.63
CA PRO A 56 17.01 2.30 16.88
C PRO A 56 16.38 1.11 17.60
N LEU A 57 15.30 1.31 18.37
CA LEU A 57 14.52 0.21 18.95
C LEU A 57 13.88 -0.72 17.89
N ILE A 58 13.47 -0.18 16.74
CA ILE A 58 12.82 -0.94 15.65
C ILE A 58 13.87 -1.60 14.75
N ASP A 59 14.98 -0.92 14.48
CA ASP A 59 16.05 -1.49 13.63
C ASP A 59 16.83 -2.62 14.33
N ASN A 60 16.81 -2.68 15.68
CA ASN A 60 17.37 -3.77 16.49
C ASN A 60 16.30 -4.74 17.02
N ASP A 61 15.06 -4.65 16.54
CA ASP A 61 14.06 -5.66 16.83
C ASP A 61 14.37 -6.92 16.02
N GLU A 62 15.08 -7.86 16.65
CA GLU A 62 15.37 -9.18 16.06
C GLU A 62 14.11 -10.05 15.91
N GLY A 63 12.95 -9.56 16.38
CA GLY A 63 11.71 -10.30 16.45
C GLY A 63 11.76 -11.38 17.52
N PHE A 64 10.71 -12.20 17.57
CA PHE A 64 10.69 -13.38 18.43
C PHE A 64 11.20 -14.59 17.66
N ASP A 65 12.01 -15.43 18.30
CA ASP A 65 12.37 -16.74 17.77
C ASP A 65 11.07 -17.55 17.55
N PRO A 66 10.71 -17.89 16.30
CA PRO A 66 9.46 -18.58 15.99
C PRO A 66 9.38 -19.94 16.70
N ASP A 67 10.51 -20.59 16.95
CA ASP A 67 10.55 -21.88 17.64
C ASP A 67 10.35 -21.73 19.16
N GLU A 68 10.78 -20.62 19.75
CA GLU A 68 10.47 -20.25 21.13
C GLU A 68 8.99 -19.89 21.29
N LEU A 69 8.45 -19.09 20.36
CA LEU A 69 7.05 -18.67 20.41
C LEU A 69 6.09 -19.85 20.25
N ASP A 70 6.38 -20.79 19.36
CA ASP A 70 5.58 -22.00 19.16
C ASP A 70 5.61 -22.90 20.41
N ARG A 71 6.77 -23.05 21.07
CA ARG A 71 6.89 -23.77 22.35
C ARG A 71 6.03 -23.15 23.45
N TYR A 72 6.10 -21.83 23.63
CA TYR A 72 5.26 -21.13 24.60
C TYR A 72 3.76 -21.23 24.27
N GLN A 73 3.38 -21.13 22.99
CA GLN A 73 1.98 -21.26 22.57
C GLN A 73 1.42 -22.66 22.79
N ARG A 74 2.28 -23.68 22.75
CA ARG A 74 1.96 -25.07 23.10
C ARG A 74 1.93 -25.32 24.61
N GLY A 75 2.23 -24.31 25.43
CA GLY A 75 2.22 -24.39 26.89
C GLY A 75 3.47 -25.02 27.49
N GLU A 76 4.55 -25.15 26.70
CA GLU A 76 5.84 -25.58 27.21
C GLU A 76 6.49 -24.41 27.95
N THR A 77 6.62 -24.51 29.27
CA THR A 77 7.34 -23.52 30.08
C THR A 77 8.83 -23.72 29.90
N ALA A 78 9.57 -22.62 29.67
CA ALA A 78 11.03 -22.59 29.63
C ALA A 78 11.68 -23.21 30.88
#